data_AF-X1UEM8-F1
#
_entry.id   AF-X1UEM8-F1
#
_cell.length_a   1.000
_cell.length_b   1.000
_cell.length_c   1.000
_cell.angle_alpha   90.00
_cell.angle_beta   90.00
_cell.angle_gamma   90.00
#
_symmetry.space_group_name_H-M   'P 1'
#
loop_
_entity.id
_entity.type
_entity.pdbx_description
1 polymer ?
#
loop_
_entity_poly.entity_id
_entity_poly.type
_entity_poly.pdbx_seq_one_letter_code
_entity_poly.pdbx_strand_id
1 'polypeptide(L)' 'MPEISMKLLLEAGVHFGHQTRKWNPKMKPYIFGARNGIYIIDLQNTAKLLKKG' A
#
# COMPACT_ATOMS: atom_id res chain seq x y z
N MET A 1 20.78 0.18 -8.32
CA MET A 1 19.32 0.33 -8.54
C MET A 1 18.88 1.64 -7.91
N PRO A 2 17.93 2.39 -8.49
CA PRO A 2 17.40 3.59 -7.85
C PRO A 2 16.82 3.22 -6.48
N GLU A 3 17.17 3.98 -5.45
CA GLU A 3 16.64 3.76 -4.11
C GLU A 3 15.16 4.16 -4.08
N ILE A 4 14.27 3.18 -3.85
CA ILE A 4 12.84 3.44 -3.75
C ILE A 4 12.56 4.14 -2.41
N SER A 5 12.28 5.45 -2.45
CA SER A 5 11.93 6.24 -1.27
C SER A 5 10.42 6.22 -0.99
N MET A 6 10.05 6.45 0.27
CA MET A 6 8.63 6.59 0.68
C MET A 6 7.92 7.71 -0.09
N LYS A 7 8.64 8.82 -0.33
CA LYS A 7 8.13 9.97 -1.08
C LYS A 7 7.76 9.56 -2.51
N LEU A 8 8.61 8.79 -3.18
CA LEU A 8 8.35 8.29 -4.54
C LEU A 8 7.10 7.40 -4.60
N LEU A 9 6.91 6.50 -3.62
CA LEU A 9 5.72 5.64 -3.55
C LEU A 9 4.43 6.44 -3.33
N LEU A 10 4.49 7.50 -2.52
CA LEU A 10 3.36 8.40 -2.30
C LEU A 10 3.01 9.17 -3.57
N GLU A 11 3.99 9.80 -4.22
CA GLU A 11 3.81 10.59 -5.44
C GLU A 11 3.32 9.74 -6.62
N ALA A 12 3.78 8.49 -6.71
CA ALA A 12 3.32 7.53 -7.70
C ALA A 12 1.90 6.98 -7.44
N GLY A 13 1.30 7.27 -6.28
CA GLY A 13 -0.07 6.87 -5.96
C GLY A 13 -0.26 5.36 -5.70
N VAL A 14 0.81 4.61 -5.43
CA VAL A 14 0.72 3.13 -5.30
C VAL A 14 0.03 2.66 -4.01
N HIS A 15 -0.32 3.59 -3.12
CA HIS A 15 -1.05 3.30 -1.88
C HIS A 15 -2.55 3.13 -2.09
N PHE A 16 -3.10 3.47 -3.25
CA PHE A 16 -4.51 3.24 -3.55
C PHE A 16 -4.77 1.77 -3.88
N GLY A 17 -5.56 1.12 -3.01
CA GLY A 17 -6.02 -0.26 -3.20
C GLY A 17 -7.35 -0.35 -3.93
N HIS A 18 -8.04 -1.46 -3.71
CA HIS A 18 -9.36 -1.72 -4.29
C HIS A 18 -10.50 -1.12 -3.46
N GLN A 19 -11.70 -1.14 -4.02
CA GLN A 19 -12.94 -0.79 -3.32
C GLN A 19 -13.15 -1.71 -2.10
N THR A 20 -13.67 -1.15 -1.00
CA THR A 20 -13.87 -1.89 0.26
C THR A 20 -14.84 -3.06 0.15
N ARG A 21 -15.72 -3.07 -0.86
CA ARG A 21 -16.64 -4.16 -1.18
C ARG A 21 -16.03 -5.33 -1.98
N LYS A 22 -14.86 -5.14 -2.59
CA LYS A 22 -14.20 -6.12 -3.45
C LYS A 22 -12.74 -6.27 -3.04
N TRP A 23 -12.52 -6.91 -1.89
CA TRP A 23 -11.19 -7.12 -1.34
C TRP A 23 -11.01 -8.55 -0.81
N ASN A 24 -9.76 -8.98 -0.73
CA ASN A 24 -9.39 -10.26 -0.15
C ASN A 24 -9.06 -10.08 1.34
N PRO A 25 -9.73 -10.79 2.27
CA PRO A 25 -9.45 -10.70 3.71
C PRO A 25 -7.99 -10.92 4.10
N LYS A 26 -7.24 -11.70 3.31
CA LYS A 26 -5.79 -11.91 3.52
C LYS A 26 -4.95 -10.64 3.38
N MET A 27 -5.49 -9.58 2.78
CA MET A 27 -4.81 -8.30 2.66
C MET A 27 -4.87 -7.45 3.94
N LYS A 28 -5.66 -7.85 4.95
CA LYS A 28 -5.86 -7.07 6.18
C LYS A 28 -4.56 -6.59 6.84
N PRO A 29 -3.48 -7.39 6.94
CA PRO A 29 -2.22 -6.93 7.55
C PRO A 29 -1.48 -5.83 6.78
N TYR A 30 -1.82 -5.62 5.50
CA TYR A 30 -1.17 -4.65 4.61
C TYR A 30 -2.02 -3.38 4.38
N ILE A 31 -3.21 -3.31 4.97
CA ILE A 31 -4.13 -2.19 4.83
C ILE A 31 -3.88 -1.21 5.97
N PHE A 32 -3.56 0.04 5.61
CA PHE A 32 -3.45 1.15 6.56
C PHE A 32 -4.83 1.61 7.04
N GLY A 33 -5.80 1.69 6.13
CA GLY A 33 -7.16 2.14 6.44
C GLY A 33 -8.03 2.18 5.19
N ALA A 34 -9.18 2.85 5.27
CA ALA A 34 -10.05 3.08 4.12
C ALA A 34 -10.53 4.54 4.09
N ARG A 35 -10.63 5.12 2.90
CA ARG A 35 -11.16 6.47 2.68
C ARG A 35 -12.02 6.47 1.42
N ASN A 36 -13.22 7.06 1.50
CA ASN A 36 -14.16 7.15 0.37
C ASN A 36 -14.43 5.79 -0.33
N GLY A 37 -14.51 4.71 0.45
CA GLY A 37 -14.77 3.37 -0.08
C GLY A 37 -13.59 2.70 -0.79
N ILE A 38 -12.38 3.27 -0.71
CA ILE A 38 -11.13 2.66 -1.22
C ILE A 38 -10.22 2.30 -0.04
N TYR A 39 -9.64 1.10 -0.07
CA TYR A 39 -8.59 0.72 0.87
C TYR A 39 -7.28 1.44 0.56
N ILE A 40 -6.61 1.93 1.59
CA ILE A 40 -5.28 2.53 1.53
C ILE A 40 -4.27 1.48 2.02
N ILE A 41 -3.26 1.20 1.20
CA ILE A 41 -2.19 0.24 1.49
C ILE A 41 -1.12 0.92 2.35
N ASP A 42 -0.61 0.19 3.33
CA ASP A 42 0.48 0.65 4.19
C ASP A 42 1.83 0.61 3.48
N LEU A 43 2.31 1.79 3.06
CA LEU A 43 3.59 1.93 2.38
C LEU A 43 4.80 1.63 3.28
N GLN A 44 4.68 1.69 4.61
CA GLN A 44 5.78 1.29 5.50
C GLN A 44 6.00 -0.22 5.44
N ASN A 45 4.91 -0.98 5.44
CA ASN A 45 4.96 -2.43 5.22
C ASN A 45 5.50 -2.75 3.82
N THR A 46 5.03 -2.06 2.78
CA THR A 46 5.55 -2.20 1.41
C THR A 46 7.06 -1.93 1.33
N ALA A 47 7.54 -0.82 1.90
CA ALA A 47 8.96 -0.47 1.88
C ALA A 47 9.84 -1.50 2.60
N LYS A 48 9.35 -2.07 3.72
CA LYS A 48 10.05 -3.16 4.42
C LYS A 48 10.12 -4.43 3.58
N LEU A 49 9.05 -4.78 2.86
CA LEU A 49 9.00 -5.97 2.01
C LEU A 49 9.87 -5.81 0.75
N LEU A 50 9.89 -4.61 0.14
CA LEU A 50 10.76 -4.31 -1.00
C LEU A 50 12.25 -4.41 -0.67
N LYS A 51 12.65 -4.16 0.58
CA LYS A 51 14.04 -4.32 1.03
C LYS A 51 14.42 -5.78 1.34
N LYS A 52 13.44 -6.68 1.47
CA LYS A 52 13.66 -8.10 1.82
C LYS A 52 13.83 -9.00 0.61
N GLY A 53 13.41 -8.57 -0.58
CA GLY A 53 13.62 -9.27 -1.85
C GLY A 53 14.75 -8.65 -2.64
#